data_AF-A0A411MK82-F1
#
_entry.id   AF-A0A411MK82-F1
#
_cell.length_a   1.000
_cell.length_b   1.000
_cell.length_c   1.000
_cell.angle_alpha   90.00
_cell.angle_beta   90.00
_cell.angle_gamma   90.00
#
_symmetry.space_group_name_H-M   'P 1'
#
loop_
_entity.id
_entity.type
_entity.pdbx_description
1 polymer ?
#
loop_
_entity_poly.entity_id
_entity_poly.type
_entity_poly.pdbx_seq_one_letter_code
_entity_poly.pdbx_strand_id
1 'polypeptide(L)'
;MVHIDANLITDWQTFHSVFAETFGFPKFYGLNMNAWVDCLSYLDDPSAEMSTVHVQPGQTLALVIDNAQSFKHRCPEQFEALVECAAFVNWRVVVAGGAPLLALAFYV
;
A
#
# COMPACT_ATOMS: atom_id res chain seq x y z
N MET A 1 -11.39 -4.88 0.28
CA MET A 1 -10.35 -5.03 -0.76
C MET A 1 -10.24 -3.72 -1.51
N VAL A 2 -9.05 -3.40 -2.00
CA VAL A 2 -8.76 -2.19 -2.80
C VAL A 2 -7.98 -2.61 -4.05
N HIS A 3 -8.32 -2.01 -5.19
CA HIS A 3 -7.68 -2.26 -6.47
C HIS A 3 -6.75 -1.10 -6.83
N ILE A 4 -5.57 -1.44 -7.36
CA ILE A 4 -4.62 -0.50 -7.96
C ILE A 4 -4.45 -0.90 -9.42
N ASP A 5 -4.85 -0.02 -10.34
CA ASP A 5 -4.50 -0.19 -11.75
C ASP A 5 -3.04 0.18 -11.98
N ALA A 6 -2.18 -0.83 -12.09
CA ALA A 6 -0.76 -0.61 -12.24
C ALA A 6 -0.37 -0.12 -13.65
N ASN A 7 -1.29 -0.01 -14.62
CA ASN A 7 -1.03 0.71 -15.87
C ASN A 7 -0.84 2.21 -15.66
N LEU A 8 -1.35 2.75 -14.55
CA LEU A 8 -1.17 4.16 -14.19
C LEU A 8 0.20 4.45 -13.57
N ILE A 9 1.01 3.42 -13.28
CA ILE A 9 2.32 3.55 -12.65
C ILE A 9 3.42 3.42 -13.71
N THR A 10 4.12 4.51 -14.01
CA THR A 10 5.23 4.55 -14.97
C THR A 10 6.57 4.90 -14.33
N ASP A 11 6.54 5.42 -13.10
CA ASP A 11 7.68 5.86 -12.32
C ASP A 11 7.29 6.00 -10.83
N TRP A 12 8.22 6.50 -10.00
CA TRP A 12 7.96 6.76 -8.59
C TRP A 12 6.91 7.85 -8.33
N GLN A 13 6.84 8.89 -9.17
CA GLN A 13 5.88 9.97 -8.97
C GLN A 13 4.44 9.46 -9.16
N THR A 14 4.22 8.70 -10.22
CA THR A 14 2.94 8.06 -10.53
C THR A 14 2.59 6.97 -9.53
N PHE A 15 3.57 6.17 -9.07
CA PHE A 15 3.37 5.22 -7.96
C PHE A 15 2.76 5.92 -6.74
N HIS A 16 3.41 6.97 -6.26
CA HIS A 16 2.96 7.68 -5.07
C HIS A 16 1.62 8.39 -5.28
N SER A 17 1.38 8.93 -6.47
CA SER A 17 0.12 9.60 -6.80
C SER A 17 -1.06 8.62 -6.82
N VAL A 18 -0.90 7.45 -7.46
CA VAL A 18 -1.94 6.41 -7.55
C VAL A 18 -2.31 5.90 -6.16
N PHE A 19 -1.33 5.60 -5.32
CA PHE A 19 -1.60 5.16 -3.95
C PHE A 19 -2.23 6.27 -3.09
N ALA A 20 -1.72 7.51 -3.17
CA ALA A 20 -2.26 8.63 -2.41
C ALA A 20 -3.72 8.94 -2.78
N GLU A 21 -4.07 8.88 -4.06
CA GLU A 21 -5.44 9.06 -4.53
C GLU A 21 -6.34 7.90 -4.07
N THR A 22 -5.89 6.66 -4.27
CA THR A 22 -6.72 5.47 -3.97
C THR A 22 -6.98 5.30 -2.47
N PHE A 23 -5.97 5.56 -1.64
CA PHE A 23 -6.08 5.44 -0.19
C PHE A 23 -6.44 6.76 0.51
N GLY A 24 -6.56 7.87 -0.22
CA GLY A 24 -6.78 9.18 0.40
C GLY A 24 -5.72 9.53 1.45
N PHE A 25 -4.42 9.37 1.10
CA PHE A 25 -3.34 9.74 2.01
C PHE A 25 -3.37 11.24 2.36
N PRO A 26 -2.84 11.64 3.52
CA PRO A 26 -2.88 13.02 3.98
C PRO A 26 -2.11 13.98 3.06
N LYS A 27 -2.46 15.27 3.12
CA LYS A 27 -1.81 16.33 2.32
C LYS A 27 -0.30 16.46 2.56
N PHE A 28 0.19 15.99 3.71
CA PHE A 28 1.61 15.99 4.07
C PHE A 28 2.33 14.68 3.68
N TYR A 29 1.72 13.82 2.87
CA TYR A 29 2.33 12.59 2.38
C TYR A 29 3.67 12.87 1.66
N GLY A 30 4.74 12.25 2.14
CA GLY A 30 6.13 12.58 1.76
C GLY A 30 6.64 12.02 0.44
N LEU A 31 5.79 11.37 -0.37
CA LEU A 31 6.14 10.80 -1.69
C LEU A 31 7.40 9.91 -1.67
N ASN A 32 7.50 9.06 -0.65
CA ASN A 32 8.57 8.06 -0.52
C ASN A 32 8.04 6.81 0.20
N MET A 33 8.79 5.70 0.17
CA MET A 33 8.32 4.43 0.74
C MET A 33 8.21 4.44 2.27
N ASN A 34 8.98 5.26 3.00
CA ASN A 34 8.78 5.40 4.44
C ASN A 34 7.40 6.02 4.73
N ALA A 35 7.03 7.07 4.00
CA ALA A 35 5.71 7.67 4.12
C ALA A 35 4.58 6.70 3.69
N TRP A 36 4.81 5.87 2.66
CA TRP A 36 3.86 4.84 2.22
C TRP A 36 3.61 3.80 3.32
N VAL A 37 4.69 3.29 3.92
CA VAL A 37 4.63 2.34 5.04
C VAL A 37 3.91 2.99 6.22
N ASP A 38 4.26 4.22 6.58
CA ASP A 38 3.61 4.93 7.68
C ASP A 38 2.11 5.05 7.45
N CYS A 39 1.67 5.41 6.24
CA CYS A 39 0.25 5.54 5.97
C CYS A 39 -0.51 4.21 6.14
N LEU A 40 0.04 3.12 5.60
CA LEU A 40 -0.62 1.81 5.62
C LEU A 40 -0.46 1.05 6.94
N SER A 41 0.42 1.48 7.83
CA SER A 41 0.59 0.89 9.16
C SER A 41 -0.57 1.21 10.12
N TYR A 42 -1.48 2.13 9.75
CA TYR A 42 -2.64 2.53 10.55
C TYR A 42 -3.97 2.21 9.86
N LEU A 43 -4.01 1.22 8.94
CA LEU A 43 -5.27 0.86 8.27
C LEU A 43 -6.36 0.39 9.24
N ASP A 44 -6.00 -0.14 10.40
CA ASP A 44 -6.92 -0.55 11.46
C ASP A 44 -7.14 0.50 12.56
N ASP A 45 -6.53 1.69 12.44
CA ASP A 45 -6.70 2.83 13.35
C ASP A 45 -7.15 4.09 12.58
N PRO A 46 -8.46 4.30 12.43
CA PRO A 46 -9.00 5.49 11.77
C PRO A 46 -8.65 6.81 12.48
N SER A 47 -8.33 6.79 13.78
CA SER A 47 -8.02 8.00 14.54
C SER A 47 -6.65 8.60 14.18
N ALA A 48 -5.80 7.82 13.50
CA ALA A 48 -4.51 8.29 13.01
C ALA A 48 -4.63 9.21 11.79
N GLU A 49 -5.77 9.22 11.08
CA GLU A 49 -6.03 10.06 9.89
C GLU A 49 -4.97 9.93 8.77
N MET A 50 -4.35 8.75 8.68
CA MET A 50 -3.26 8.46 7.72
C MET A 50 -3.73 7.95 6.35
N SER A 51 -5.00 7.61 6.22
CA SER A 51 -5.69 7.16 5.01
C SER A 51 -7.19 7.36 5.21
N THR A 52 -7.97 7.45 4.14
CA THR A 52 -9.44 7.40 4.19
C THR A 52 -9.97 5.96 4.10
N VAL A 53 -9.11 5.00 3.79
CA VAL A 53 -9.43 3.57 3.72
C VAL A 53 -9.05 2.92 5.04
N HIS A 54 -9.98 2.13 5.58
CA HIS A 54 -9.76 1.43 6.84
C HIS A 54 -10.26 -0.02 6.78
N VAL A 55 -9.68 -0.84 7.65
CA VAL A 55 -10.17 -2.17 8.00
C VAL A 55 -10.56 -2.18 9.48
N GLN A 56 -11.38 -3.14 9.87
CA GLN A 56 -11.66 -3.35 11.30
C GLN A 56 -10.41 -3.91 11.99
N PRO A 57 -10.20 -3.65 13.30
CA PRO A 57 -9.13 -4.26 14.06
C PRO A 57 -9.08 -5.78 13.88
N GLY A 58 -7.88 -6.29 13.58
CA GLY A 58 -7.65 -7.72 13.33
C GLY A 58 -8.08 -8.23 11.95
N GLN A 59 -8.54 -7.35 11.04
CA GLN A 59 -8.84 -7.71 9.66
C GLN A 59 -7.69 -7.33 8.72
N THR A 60 -7.59 -8.08 7.61
CA THR A 60 -6.59 -7.85 6.57
C THR A 60 -7.24 -7.25 5.33
N LEU A 61 -6.65 -6.19 4.78
CA LEU A 61 -7.00 -5.63 3.49
C LEU A 61 -6.35 -6.44 2.36
N ALA A 62 -7.16 -6.99 1.46
CA ALA A 62 -6.66 -7.46 0.17
C ALA A 62 -6.35 -6.24 -0.73
N LEU A 63 -5.08 -6.06 -1.05
CA LEU A 63 -4.56 -5.08 -2.00
C LEU A 63 -4.32 -5.79 -3.34
N VAL A 64 -5.25 -5.59 -4.27
CA VAL A 64 -5.25 -6.19 -5.59
C VAL A 64 -4.51 -5.28 -6.55
N ILE A 65 -3.46 -5.79 -7.19
CA ILE A 65 -2.70 -5.07 -8.20
C ILE A 65 -3.12 -5.62 -9.56
N ASP A 66 -3.88 -4.81 -10.29
CA ASP A 66 -4.29 -5.11 -11.65
C ASP A 66 -3.12 -4.84 -12.62
N ASN A 67 -2.99 -5.64 -13.68
CA ASN A 67 -1.89 -5.55 -14.64
C ASN A 67 -0.49 -5.78 -14.01
N ALA A 68 -0.42 -6.63 -12.97
CA ALA A 68 0.78 -6.82 -12.16
C ALA A 68 1.98 -7.35 -12.97
N GLN A 69 1.73 -8.20 -13.98
CA GLN A 69 2.82 -8.67 -14.85
C GLN A 69 3.43 -7.52 -15.65
N SER A 70 2.61 -6.64 -16.24
CA SER A 70 3.10 -5.48 -16.98
C SER A 70 3.86 -4.53 -16.06
N PHE A 71 3.32 -4.28 -14.87
CA PHE A 71 3.95 -3.43 -13.86
C PHE A 71 5.34 -3.94 -13.46
N LYS A 72 5.48 -5.24 -13.17
CA LYS A 72 6.77 -5.85 -12.82
C LYS A 72 7.83 -5.66 -13.91
N HIS A 73 7.44 -5.71 -15.19
CA HIS A 73 8.39 -5.51 -16.29
C HIS A 73 8.70 -4.02 -16.52
N ARG A 74 7.71 -3.14 -16.40
CA ARG A 74 7.84 -1.71 -16.67
C ARG A 74 8.58 -0.96 -15.57
N CYS A 75 8.28 -1.32 -14.32
CA CYS A 75 8.69 -0.62 -13.10
C CYS A 75 9.17 -1.65 -12.05
N PRO A 76 10.25 -2.40 -12.33
CA PRO A 76 10.69 -3.51 -11.47
C PRO A 76 11.05 -3.06 -10.05
N GLU A 77 11.67 -1.90 -9.90
CA GLU A 77 12.06 -1.33 -8.60
C GLU A 77 10.83 -0.99 -7.74
N GLN A 78 9.81 -0.35 -8.33
CA GLN A 78 8.56 -0.02 -7.64
C GLN A 78 7.77 -1.28 -7.28
N PHE A 79 7.79 -2.30 -8.14
CA PHE A 79 7.16 -3.59 -7.86
C PHE A 79 7.84 -4.31 -6.69
N GLU A 80 9.18 -4.36 -6.67
CA GLU A 80 9.96 -4.94 -5.57
C GLU A 80 9.68 -4.19 -4.26
N ALA A 81 9.75 -2.87 -4.29
CA ALA A 81 9.45 -2.04 -3.13
C ALA A 81 8.03 -2.21 -2.61
N LEU A 82 7.03 -2.38 -3.48
CA LEU A 82 5.65 -2.69 -3.09
C LEU A 82 5.58 -4.00 -2.27
N VAL A 83 6.26 -5.04 -2.73
CA VAL A 83 6.28 -6.35 -2.05
C VAL A 83 6.98 -6.25 -0.70
N GLU A 84 8.19 -5.69 -0.68
CA GLU A 84 8.99 -5.56 0.53
C GLU A 84 8.32 -4.66 1.57
N CYS A 85 7.79 -3.51 1.15
CA CYS A 85 7.16 -2.57 2.06
C CYS A 85 5.80 -3.07 2.56
N ALA A 86 5.03 -3.80 1.75
CA ALA A 86 3.81 -4.46 2.24
C ALA A 86 4.14 -5.51 3.33
N ALA A 87 5.20 -6.29 3.13
CA ALA A 87 5.69 -7.21 4.16
C ALA A 87 6.18 -6.46 5.41
N PHE A 88 6.83 -5.30 5.25
CA PHE A 88 7.30 -4.48 6.36
C PHE A 88 6.16 -3.83 7.16
N VAL A 89 5.10 -3.34 6.50
CA VAL A 89 3.85 -2.89 7.17
C VAL A 89 3.31 -4.01 8.05
N ASN A 90 3.18 -5.22 7.50
CA ASN A 90 2.71 -6.38 8.25
C ASN A 90 3.60 -6.70 9.44
N TRP A 91 4.93 -6.69 9.26
CA TRP A 91 5.88 -6.94 10.33
C TRP A 91 5.73 -5.92 11.48
N ARG A 92 5.61 -4.61 11.18
CA ARG A 92 5.43 -3.55 12.20
C ARG A 92 4.22 -3.82 13.10
N VAL A 93 3.11 -4.25 12.51
CA VAL A 93 1.88 -4.53 13.25
C VAL A 93 2.01 -5.82 14.06
N VAL A 94 2.61 -6.86 13.48
CA VAL A 94 2.83 -8.15 14.16
C VAL A 94 3.73 -7.99 15.39
N VAL A 95 4.83 -7.23 15.31
CA VAL A 95 5.70 -7.02 16.48
C VAL A 95 5.05 -6.18 17.57
N ALA A 96 4.02 -5.40 17.24
CA ALA A 96 3.17 -4.68 18.18
C ALA A 96 2.01 -5.53 18.74
N GLY A 97 1.89 -6.80 18.33
CA GLY A 97 0.86 -7.73 18.79
C GLY A 97 -0.45 -7.73 17.97
N GLY A 98 -0.49 -7.01 16.85
CA GLY A 98 -1.63 -6.99 15.93
C GLY A 98 -1.58 -8.09 14.85
N ALA A 99 -2.58 -8.08 13.96
CA ALA A 99 -2.64 -8.97 12.80
C ALA A 99 -2.06 -8.29 11.55
N PRO A 100 -1.51 -9.05 10.58
CA PRO A 100 -1.08 -8.49 9.30
C PRO A 100 -2.20 -7.71 8.58
N LEU A 101 -1.91 -6.48 8.17
CA LEU A 101 -2.89 -5.57 7.57
C LEU A 101 -3.05 -5.73 6.07
N LEU A 102 -2.03 -6.21 5.35
CA LEU A 102 -2.00 -6.28 3.90
C LEU A 102 -1.83 -7.72 3.39
N ALA A 103 -2.70 -8.11 2.47
CA ALA A 103 -2.52 -9.27 1.62
C ALA A 103 -2.41 -8.81 0.16
N LEU A 104 -1.28 -9.09 -0.48
CA LEU A 104 -1.10 -8.78 -1.91
C LEU A 104 -1.78 -9.86 -2.77
N ALA A 105 -2.56 -9.42 -3.74
CA ALA A 105 -3.12 -10.25 -4.79
C ALA A 105 -2.73 -9.66 -6.16
N PHE A 106 -2.18 -10.48 -7.05
CA PHE A 106 -1.75 -10.04 -8.38
C PHE A 106 -2.71 -10.56 -9.44
N TYR A 107 -3.29 -9.63 -10.20
CA TYR A 107 -4.06 -9.95 -11.39
C TYR A 107 -3.21 -9.67 -12.63
N VAL A 108 -3.13 -10.67 -13.51
CA VAL A 108 -2.23 -10.73 -14.67
C VAL A 108 -2.99 -10.71 -15.98
#